data_AF-A0AAX6F3T5-F1
#
_entry.id   AF-A0AAX6F3T5-F1
#
_cell.length_a   1.000
_cell.length_b   1.000
_cell.length_c   1.000
_cell.angle_alpha   90.00
_cell.angle_beta   90.00
_cell.angle_gamma   90.00
#
_symmetry.space_group_name_H-M   'P 1'
#
loop_
_entity.id
_entity.type
_entity.pdbx_description
1 polymer ?
#
loop_
_entity_poly.entity_id
_entity_poly.type
_entity_poly.pdbx_seq_one_letter_code
_entity_poly.pdbx_strand_id
1 'polypeptide(L)'
;MASYLPVASTPLLRFSSTARPFLLRHRFPMRPLPSPRRHVSVVSAESFGWDDVLWVAEEPRPDSSSDVLRGFLRRVRSCNRGSEFKSEFVPFLVENKVVGYIHKGFIDHLREFPDVFSIAFDKDAYNAGGHVMLHSSLRTPEERTEVVGDVIKNLGELIPGIRNEMYPVTSSFGMPTLFSLERAAAPYFGIKAYGVHMNGYVDRNKEKFLWVGKRSDMKPTYPGMLDHLVAGGLPHGISCQENLVKECEEEAGIPRNISDRAISVGAVSYMDIDGYRYKRDVLFCYDLELPVDFNPKNEDGEVGSFRLIPVSHVANIIERTEFYKPNCTLVIIDFLFRHGYITPDDYGYLELLQSLRSGNCS
;
A
#
# COMPACT_ATOMS: atom_id res chain seq x y z
N MET A 1 14.25 -60.31 31.91
CA MET A 1 12.83 -59.89 31.86
C MET A 1 12.34 -60.09 30.44
N ALA A 2 11.29 -60.90 30.34
CA ALA A 2 10.41 -61.27 29.21
C ALA A 2 10.73 -60.82 27.76
N SER A 3 10.82 -61.86 26.93
CA SER A 3 10.63 -61.95 25.48
C SER A 3 9.15 -61.91 25.06
N TYR A 4 8.88 -61.57 23.79
CA TYR A 4 8.12 -62.33 22.78
C TYR A 4 7.34 -61.45 21.75
N LEU A 5 7.70 -61.62 20.47
CA LEU A 5 6.89 -61.48 19.24
C LEU A 5 5.92 -62.71 19.12
N PRO A 6 5.01 -62.91 18.13
CA PRO A 6 4.96 -62.36 16.76
C PRO A 6 3.55 -62.16 16.09
N VAL A 7 3.61 -61.95 14.78
CA VAL A 7 2.62 -61.71 13.68
C VAL A 7 1.71 -62.89 13.31
N ALA A 8 0.49 -62.64 12.78
CA ALA A 8 -0.18 -63.49 11.75
C ALA A 8 -1.37 -62.82 10.97
N SER A 9 -1.22 -62.76 9.64
CA SER A 9 -2.08 -63.12 8.48
C SER A 9 -3.65 -63.17 8.48
N THR A 10 -4.24 -62.40 7.52
CA THR A 10 -5.42 -62.52 6.58
C THR A 10 -6.28 -63.84 6.42
N PRO A 11 -7.35 -63.92 5.57
CA PRO A 11 -8.63 -63.16 5.39
C PRO A 11 -9.91 -64.09 5.18
N LEU A 12 -11.10 -63.50 4.86
CA LEU A 12 -12.19 -63.98 3.92
C LEU A 12 -13.68 -63.98 4.40
N LEU A 13 -14.49 -63.25 3.60
CA LEU A 13 -15.80 -63.56 2.95
C LEU A 13 -17.16 -63.71 3.69
N ARG A 14 -18.09 -62.87 3.21
CA ARG A 14 -19.53 -63.04 2.85
C ARG A 14 -20.57 -63.37 3.94
N PHE A 15 -21.67 -62.60 3.95
CA PHE A 15 -22.99 -63.00 3.42
C PHE A 15 -24.01 -61.84 3.43
N SER A 16 -24.99 -61.95 2.54
CA SER A 16 -26.09 -61.04 2.21
C SER A 16 -27.30 -61.10 3.15
N SER A 17 -28.21 -60.12 3.03
CA SER A 17 -29.68 -60.26 2.96
C SER A 17 -30.50 -59.45 3.99
N THR A 18 -31.32 -58.54 3.44
CA THR A 18 -32.72 -58.18 3.77
C THR A 18 -33.14 -57.82 5.20
N ALA A 19 -33.66 -56.60 5.36
CA ALA A 19 -34.93 -56.34 6.06
C ALA A 19 -35.48 -54.93 5.75
N ARG A 20 -36.74 -54.86 5.28
CA ARG A 20 -37.65 -53.71 5.48
C ARG A 20 -38.47 -54.00 6.74
N PRO A 21 -38.95 -52.99 7.50
CA PRO A 21 -40.34 -52.57 7.29
C PRO A 21 -40.63 -51.07 7.48
N PHE A 22 -41.72 -50.66 6.83
CA PHE A 22 -42.71 -49.61 7.15
C PHE A 22 -42.37 -48.53 8.19
N LEU A 23 -42.68 -47.26 7.88
CA LEU A 23 -43.65 -46.45 8.63
C LEU A 23 -44.02 -45.13 7.92
N LEU A 24 -45.33 -44.87 7.95
CA LEU A 24 -46.16 -43.68 7.71
C LEU A 24 -45.66 -42.45 6.94
N ARG A 25 -46.42 -42.12 5.89
CA ARG A 25 -46.61 -40.77 5.33
C ARG A 25 -47.15 -39.81 6.39
N HIS A 26 -46.44 -38.73 6.69
CA HIS A 26 -47.01 -37.45 7.10
C HIS A 26 -46.45 -36.36 6.19
N ARG A 27 -47.31 -35.74 5.37
CA ARG A 27 -46.97 -34.55 4.57
C ARG A 27 -47.04 -33.34 5.49
N PHE A 28 -45.89 -32.75 5.84
CA PHE A 28 -45.81 -31.38 6.33
C PHE A 28 -45.48 -30.45 5.14
N PRO A 29 -46.07 -29.25 5.05
CA PRO A 29 -45.71 -28.28 4.02
C PRO A 29 -44.30 -27.77 4.27
N MET A 30 -43.42 -27.90 3.28
CA MET A 30 -42.08 -27.32 3.31
C MET A 30 -42.19 -25.79 3.32
N ARG A 31 -41.74 -25.15 4.41
CA ARG A 31 -41.27 -23.76 4.36
C ARG A 31 -39.95 -23.73 3.59
N PRO A 32 -39.69 -22.73 2.73
CA PRO A 32 -38.40 -22.60 2.09
C PRO A 32 -37.33 -22.38 3.16
N LEU A 33 -36.28 -23.20 3.12
CA LEU A 33 -35.08 -23.03 3.93
C LEU A 33 -34.47 -21.65 3.61
N PRO A 34 -34.02 -20.87 4.61
CA PRO A 34 -33.19 -19.71 4.33
C PRO A 34 -31.92 -20.19 3.62
N SER A 35 -31.54 -19.49 2.55
CA SER A 35 -30.26 -19.68 1.88
C SER A 35 -29.12 -19.66 2.91
N PRO A 36 -28.08 -20.50 2.76
CA PRO A 36 -27.01 -20.54 3.74
C PRO A 36 -26.28 -19.20 3.70
N ARG A 37 -26.31 -18.48 4.84
CA ARG A 37 -25.42 -17.34 5.09
C ARG A 37 -23.99 -17.83 4.87
N ARG A 38 -23.34 -17.38 3.81
CA ARG A 38 -21.90 -17.49 3.68
C ARG A 38 -21.32 -16.69 4.84
N HIS A 39 -20.74 -17.39 5.81
CA HIS A 39 -19.90 -16.77 6.81
C HIS A 39 -18.78 -16.02 6.07
N VAL A 40 -18.65 -14.73 6.34
CA VAL A 40 -17.53 -13.90 5.88
C VAL A 40 -16.29 -14.38 6.63
N SER A 41 -15.65 -15.41 6.09
CA SER A 41 -14.24 -15.64 6.30
C SER A 41 -13.50 -14.56 5.51
N VAL A 42 -12.52 -13.90 6.14
CA VAL A 42 -11.62 -12.92 5.52
C VAL A 42 -11.12 -13.50 4.19
N VAL A 43 -11.64 -13.00 3.08
CA VAL A 43 -11.32 -13.46 1.73
C VAL A 43 -9.96 -12.90 1.39
N SER A 44 -8.93 -13.76 1.33
CA SER A 44 -7.67 -13.44 0.66
C SER A 44 -7.98 -13.00 -0.76
N ALA A 45 -7.32 -11.96 -1.28
CA ALA A 45 -7.54 -11.36 -2.59
C ALA A 45 -7.67 -12.37 -3.76
N GLU A 46 -8.86 -12.94 -3.92
CA GLU A 46 -9.32 -13.55 -5.16
C GLU A 46 -9.54 -12.42 -6.17
N SER A 47 -9.43 -12.71 -7.47
CA SER A 47 -9.68 -11.72 -8.51
C SER A 47 -11.14 -11.23 -8.41
N PHE A 48 -11.34 -9.99 -7.96
CA PHE A 48 -12.67 -9.37 -7.87
C PHE A 48 -12.98 -8.53 -9.12
N GLY A 49 -14.25 -8.47 -9.49
CA GLY A 49 -14.78 -7.63 -10.56
C GLY A 49 -15.43 -6.35 -10.03
N TRP A 50 -15.86 -5.48 -10.94
CA TRP A 50 -16.65 -4.30 -10.56
C TRP A 50 -18.00 -4.67 -9.94
N ASP A 51 -18.58 -5.81 -10.31
CA ASP A 51 -19.83 -6.29 -9.72
C ASP A 51 -19.66 -6.60 -8.23
N ASP A 52 -18.53 -7.20 -7.83
CA ASP A 52 -18.21 -7.45 -6.41
C ASP A 52 -18.01 -6.12 -5.65
N VAL A 53 -17.35 -5.15 -6.30
CA VAL A 53 -17.12 -3.81 -5.73
C VAL A 53 -18.45 -3.10 -5.47
N LEU A 54 -19.35 -3.11 -6.45
CA LEU A 54 -20.66 -2.46 -6.35
C LEU A 54 -21.57 -3.19 -5.36
N TRP A 55 -21.51 -4.51 -5.30
CA TRP A 55 -22.26 -5.30 -4.34
C TRP A 55 -21.90 -4.93 -2.89
N VAL A 56 -20.61 -4.80 -2.56
CA VAL A 56 -20.19 -4.37 -1.21
C VAL A 56 -20.51 -2.89 -0.96
N ALA A 57 -20.40 -2.05 -1.99
CA ALA A 57 -20.66 -0.63 -1.88
C ALA A 57 -22.10 -0.29 -1.46
N GLU A 58 -23.08 -1.05 -1.95
CA GLU A 58 -24.51 -0.82 -1.74
C GLU A 58 -25.03 -1.36 -0.39
N GLU A 59 -24.23 -2.13 0.35
CA GLU A 59 -24.65 -2.60 1.67
C GLU A 59 -24.78 -1.43 2.67
N PRO A 60 -25.92 -1.30 3.38
CA PRO A 60 -26.09 -0.26 4.38
C PRO A 60 -25.01 -0.31 5.46
N ARG A 61 -24.53 0.86 5.91
CA ARG A 61 -23.70 0.94 7.12
C ARG A 61 -24.54 0.50 8.33
N PRO A 62 -24.02 -0.35 9.22
CA PRO A 62 -24.71 -0.64 10.47
C PRO A 62 -24.88 0.66 11.27
N ASP A 63 -26.07 0.87 11.83
CA ASP A 63 -26.45 2.09 12.56
C ASP A 63 -25.61 2.38 13.83
N SER A 64 -24.72 1.49 14.26
CA SER A 64 -23.87 1.72 15.43
C SER A 64 -22.63 2.54 15.06
N SER A 65 -22.62 3.81 15.47
CA SER A 65 -21.52 4.78 15.29
C SER A 65 -20.18 4.35 15.92
N SER A 66 -20.14 3.30 16.75
CA SER A 66 -18.93 2.90 17.48
C SER A 66 -17.91 2.10 16.66
N ASP A 67 -18.28 1.51 15.51
CA ASP A 67 -17.40 0.61 14.74
C ASP A 67 -17.02 1.12 13.33
N VAL A 68 -17.60 2.21 12.84
CA VAL A 68 -17.39 2.69 11.45
C VAL A 68 -15.92 3.03 11.18
N LEU A 69 -15.27 3.78 12.08
CA LEU A 69 -13.87 4.17 11.89
C LEU A 69 -12.88 3.02 12.11
N ARG A 70 -13.33 1.90 12.68
CA ARG A 70 -12.48 0.73 12.93
C ARG A 70 -12.00 0.09 11.62
N GLY A 71 -12.85 0.09 10.59
CA GLY A 71 -12.48 -0.37 9.25
C GLY A 71 -11.37 0.50 8.65
N PHE A 72 -11.51 1.82 8.72
CA PHE A 72 -10.49 2.78 8.27
C PHE A 72 -9.19 2.65 9.05
N LEU A 73 -9.25 2.60 10.40
CA LEU A 73 -8.08 2.40 11.25
C LEU A 73 -7.32 1.13 10.89
N ARG A 74 -8.03 0.04 10.58
CA ARG A 74 -7.39 -1.21 10.12
C ARG A 74 -6.65 -1.02 8.78
N ARG A 75 -7.19 -0.24 7.85
CA ARG A 75 -6.50 0.11 6.58
C ARG A 75 -5.28 1.01 6.83
N VAL A 76 -5.38 1.97 7.74
CA VAL A 76 -4.22 2.82 8.10
C VAL A 76 -3.11 1.99 8.76
N ARG A 77 -3.48 1.07 9.66
CA ARG A 77 -2.54 0.16 10.34
C ARG A 77 -1.86 -0.80 9.36
N SER A 78 -2.52 -1.25 8.29
CA SER A 78 -1.88 -2.12 7.30
C SER A 78 -0.78 -1.41 6.48
N CYS A 79 -0.80 -0.07 6.44
CA CYS A 79 0.28 0.74 5.89
C CYS A 79 1.36 1.11 6.92
N ASN A 80 1.14 0.84 8.21
CA ASN A 80 1.99 1.28 9.31
C ASN A 80 2.56 0.13 10.15
N ARG A 81 3.16 -0.88 9.51
CA ARG A 81 3.58 -2.13 10.17
C ARG A 81 5.05 -2.10 10.61
N GLY A 82 5.39 -2.98 11.54
CA GLY A 82 6.77 -3.29 11.91
C GLY A 82 7.51 -2.19 12.68
N SER A 83 6.77 -1.27 13.30
CA SER A 83 7.35 -0.16 14.08
C SER A 83 8.26 -0.61 15.23
N GLU A 84 8.01 -1.80 15.77
CA GLU A 84 8.78 -2.51 16.80
C GLU A 84 10.17 -2.91 16.32
N PHE A 85 10.36 -3.11 15.01
CA PHE A 85 11.63 -3.50 14.39
C PHE A 85 12.54 -2.31 14.03
N LYS A 86 12.14 -1.06 14.33
CA LYS A 86 12.96 0.14 14.07
C LYS A 86 14.37 0.05 14.65
N SER A 87 14.52 -0.62 15.80
CA SER A 87 15.82 -0.80 16.47
C SER A 87 16.79 -1.71 15.70
N GLU A 88 16.30 -2.44 14.70
CA GLU A 88 17.10 -3.28 13.80
C GLU A 88 17.74 -2.48 12.66
N PHE A 89 17.42 -1.20 12.53
CA PHE A 89 17.97 -0.30 11.51
C PHE A 89 18.97 0.68 12.12
N VAL A 90 19.96 1.08 11.32
CA VAL A 90 20.92 2.13 11.66
C VAL A 90 20.79 3.30 10.69
N PRO A 91 21.10 4.54 11.11
CA PRO A 91 21.08 5.69 10.22
C PRO A 91 21.99 5.50 9.00
N PHE A 92 21.48 5.88 7.83
CA PHE A 92 22.26 6.06 6.61
C PHE A 92 22.57 7.56 6.44
N LEU A 93 23.86 7.89 6.41
CA LEU A 93 24.39 9.25 6.42
C LEU A 93 25.03 9.61 5.09
N VAL A 94 24.76 10.83 4.62
CA VAL A 94 25.49 11.49 3.53
C VAL A 94 25.83 12.89 4.01
N GLU A 95 27.11 13.27 3.98
CA GLU A 95 27.58 14.56 4.53
C GLU A 95 27.08 14.83 5.96
N ASN A 96 27.12 13.81 6.84
CA ASN A 96 26.61 13.84 8.21
C ASN A 96 25.09 14.12 8.36
N LYS A 97 24.32 14.06 7.27
CA LYS A 97 22.85 14.17 7.30
C LYS A 97 22.23 12.79 7.21
N VAL A 98 21.26 12.51 8.08
CA VAL A 98 20.45 11.29 7.99
C VAL A 98 19.54 11.40 6.78
N VAL A 99 19.78 10.56 5.77
CA VAL A 99 18.94 10.47 4.57
C VAL A 99 18.10 9.20 4.54
N GLY A 100 18.49 8.20 5.33
CA GLY A 100 17.77 6.93 5.37
C GLY A 100 18.11 6.07 6.58
N TYR A 101 17.71 4.81 6.50
CA TYR A 101 17.92 3.81 7.55
C TYR A 101 18.14 2.45 6.90
N ILE A 102 19.25 1.80 7.23
CA ILE A 102 19.64 0.51 6.65
C ILE A 102 19.51 -0.57 7.73
N HIS A 103 18.88 -1.69 7.37
CA HIS A 103 18.74 -2.83 8.26
C HIS A 103 20.12 -3.42 8.62
N LYS A 104 20.36 -3.77 9.88
CA LYS A 104 21.66 -4.30 10.35
C LYS A 104 22.13 -5.53 9.56
N GLY A 105 21.21 -6.43 9.19
CA GLY A 105 21.50 -7.59 8.36
C GLY A 105 21.78 -7.27 6.87
N PHE A 106 21.38 -6.09 6.38
CA PHE A 106 21.68 -5.66 5.02
C PHE A 106 23.07 -5.02 4.90
N ILE A 107 23.63 -4.56 6.03
CA ILE A 107 24.97 -3.95 6.09
C ILE A 107 26.05 -4.90 5.61
N ASP A 108 25.91 -6.21 5.84
CA ASP A 108 26.90 -7.20 5.43
C ASP A 108 27.12 -7.20 3.91
N HIS A 109 26.08 -6.96 3.13
CA HIS A 109 26.19 -6.81 1.68
C HIS A 109 26.88 -5.51 1.27
N LEU A 110 26.73 -4.45 2.06
CA LEU A 110 27.37 -3.16 1.80
C LEU A 110 28.86 -3.15 2.20
N ARG A 111 29.29 -4.05 3.10
CA ARG A 111 30.71 -4.20 3.50
C ARG A 111 31.61 -4.63 2.34
N GLU A 112 31.04 -5.22 1.30
CA GLU A 112 31.77 -5.60 0.08
C GLU A 112 32.21 -4.38 -0.75
N PHE A 113 31.71 -3.18 -0.43
CA PHE A 113 32.01 -1.93 -1.14
C PHE A 113 32.65 -0.88 -0.19
N PRO A 114 33.84 -1.14 0.38
CA PRO A 114 34.45 -0.26 1.38
C PRO A 114 34.83 1.12 0.84
N ASP A 115 35.06 1.24 -0.48
CA ASP A 115 35.33 2.52 -1.15
C ASP A 115 34.07 3.38 -1.33
N VAL A 116 32.88 2.80 -1.10
CA VAL A 116 31.58 3.45 -1.24
C VAL A 116 30.93 3.70 0.11
N PHE A 117 30.99 2.74 1.03
CA PHE A 117 30.35 2.83 2.35
C PHE A 117 31.36 2.68 3.49
N SER A 118 31.37 3.66 4.39
CA SER A 118 32.02 3.58 5.69
C SER A 118 31.00 3.13 6.74
N ILE A 119 31.33 2.10 7.49
CA ILE A 119 30.43 1.51 8.50
C ILE A 119 31.10 1.63 9.86
N ALA A 120 30.46 2.36 10.77
CA ALA A 120 30.94 2.51 12.14
C ALA A 120 29.93 1.89 13.10
N PHE A 121 30.42 1.10 14.06
CA PHE A 121 29.66 0.62 15.20
C PHE A 121 30.32 1.13 16.46
N ASP A 122 29.57 1.80 17.32
CA ASP A 122 30.07 2.18 18.65
C ASP A 122 30.29 0.90 19.47
N LYS A 123 31.51 0.72 19.98
CA LYS A 123 31.91 -0.48 20.72
C LYS A 123 31.49 -0.44 22.19
N ASP A 124 31.14 0.74 22.72
CA ASP A 124 30.94 0.94 24.17
C ASP A 124 29.47 1.22 24.57
N ALA A 125 28.55 1.28 23.60
CA ALA A 125 27.14 1.51 23.89
C ALA A 125 26.39 0.18 24.08
N TYR A 126 26.07 -0.16 25.34
CA TYR A 126 25.19 -1.28 25.70
C TYR A 126 23.77 -1.20 25.09
N ASN A 127 23.41 -0.07 24.48
CA ASN A 127 22.25 0.15 23.63
C ASN A 127 22.52 1.33 22.67
N ALA A 128 22.55 1.09 21.34
CA ALA A 128 22.58 2.09 20.25
C ALA A 128 23.91 2.83 19.99
N GLY A 129 24.46 2.88 18.79
CA GLY A 129 24.00 2.39 17.49
C GLY A 129 25.08 2.69 16.44
N GLY A 130 25.27 1.78 15.50
CA GLY A 130 26.15 2.05 14.36
C GLY A 130 25.52 3.03 13.38
N HIS A 131 26.25 3.38 12.32
CA HIS A 131 25.73 4.05 11.15
C HIS A 131 26.44 3.55 9.91
N VAL A 132 25.77 3.69 8.77
CA VAL A 132 26.36 3.54 7.44
C VAL A 132 26.50 4.95 6.87
N MET A 133 27.69 5.31 6.40
CA MET A 133 27.96 6.60 5.81
C MET A 133 28.50 6.43 4.39
N LEU A 134 27.99 7.23 3.46
CA LEU A 134 28.57 7.28 2.12
C LEU A 134 29.97 7.89 2.18
N HIS A 135 30.93 7.27 1.51
CA HIS A 135 32.34 7.58 1.65
C HIS A 135 32.64 9.04 1.25
N SER A 136 33.45 9.72 2.06
CA SER A 136 33.72 11.16 1.91
C SER A 136 34.50 11.55 0.65
N SER A 137 35.07 10.57 -0.06
CA SER A 137 35.67 10.79 -1.38
C SER A 137 34.63 11.12 -2.46
N LEU A 138 33.37 10.70 -2.28
CA LEU A 138 32.27 10.93 -3.23
C LEU A 138 31.67 12.32 -3.02
N ARG A 139 32.12 13.28 -3.83
CA ARG A 139 31.93 14.72 -3.56
C ARG A 139 30.70 15.32 -4.23
N THR A 140 30.30 14.80 -5.38
CA THR A 140 29.17 15.36 -6.15
C THR A 140 27.95 14.44 -6.13
N PRO A 141 26.73 14.99 -6.27
CA PRO A 141 25.52 14.17 -6.41
C PRO A 141 25.59 13.17 -7.57
N GLU A 142 26.23 13.54 -8.68
CA GLU A 142 26.36 12.71 -9.88
C GLU A 142 27.28 11.51 -9.61
N GLU A 143 28.44 11.75 -9.01
CA GLU A 143 29.41 10.70 -8.65
C GLU A 143 28.78 9.69 -7.67
N ARG A 144 28.07 10.20 -6.65
CA ARG A 144 27.33 9.36 -5.69
C ARG A 144 26.26 8.53 -6.38
N THR A 145 25.52 9.13 -7.31
CA THR A 145 24.45 8.46 -8.07
C THR A 145 25.02 7.32 -8.91
N GLU A 146 26.11 7.58 -9.63
CA GLU A 146 26.78 6.58 -10.47
C GLU A 146 27.31 5.41 -9.63
N VAL A 147 28.13 5.72 -8.62
CA VAL A 147 28.80 4.70 -7.80
C VAL A 147 27.80 3.87 -6.99
N VAL A 148 26.79 4.49 -6.36
CA VAL A 148 25.75 3.75 -5.64
C VAL A 148 24.87 2.97 -6.62
N GLY A 149 24.62 3.51 -7.82
CA GLY A 149 23.94 2.80 -8.90
C GLY A 149 24.66 1.51 -9.30
N ASP A 150 25.99 1.53 -9.39
CA ASP A 150 26.79 0.34 -9.66
C ASP A 150 26.75 -0.67 -8.51
N VAL A 151 26.73 -0.21 -7.26
CA VAL A 151 26.48 -1.10 -6.12
C VAL A 151 25.11 -1.78 -6.25
N ILE A 152 24.05 -1.03 -6.54
CA ILE A 152 22.69 -1.60 -6.71
C ILE A 152 22.68 -2.67 -7.81
N LYS A 153 23.37 -2.43 -8.94
CA LYS A 153 23.49 -3.43 -10.02
C LYS A 153 24.20 -4.71 -9.53
N ASN A 154 25.27 -4.57 -8.76
CA ASN A 154 26.02 -5.71 -8.21
C ASN A 154 25.21 -6.49 -7.16
N LEU A 155 24.37 -5.82 -6.37
CA LEU A 155 23.47 -6.48 -5.42
C LEU A 155 22.40 -7.34 -6.10
N GLY A 156 22.05 -7.05 -7.36
CA GLY A 156 21.20 -7.88 -8.21
C GLY A 156 19.87 -8.26 -7.55
N GLU A 157 19.61 -9.56 -7.45
CA GLU A 157 18.36 -10.13 -6.91
C GLU A 157 18.05 -9.75 -5.45
N LEU A 158 19.02 -9.20 -4.70
CA LEU A 158 18.75 -8.64 -3.37
C LEU A 158 17.84 -7.40 -3.42
N ILE A 159 17.86 -6.68 -4.54
CA ILE A 159 17.01 -5.52 -4.82
C ILE A 159 16.19 -5.82 -6.09
N PRO A 160 15.15 -6.65 -6.00
CA PRO A 160 14.37 -7.06 -7.16
C PRO A 160 13.47 -5.91 -7.66
N GLY A 161 13.07 -5.98 -8.92
CA GLY A 161 12.04 -5.12 -9.49
C GLY A 161 12.50 -3.71 -9.86
N ILE A 162 13.73 -3.57 -10.35
CA ILE A 162 14.30 -2.36 -10.95
C ILE A 162 13.29 -1.71 -11.91
N ARG A 163 13.16 -0.39 -11.82
CA ARG A 163 12.19 0.41 -12.59
C ARG A 163 12.85 1.35 -13.60
N ASN A 164 14.17 1.54 -13.53
CA ASN A 164 14.87 2.59 -14.28
C ASN A 164 14.30 3.97 -13.96
N GLU A 165 13.95 4.18 -12.69
CA GLU A 165 13.34 5.40 -12.20
C GLU A 165 14.10 5.85 -10.96
N MET A 166 14.61 7.07 -11.01
CA MET A 166 15.50 7.60 -9.98
C MET A 166 14.71 8.45 -8.99
N TYR A 167 14.80 8.10 -7.71
CA TYR A 167 14.25 8.89 -6.61
C TYR A 167 15.32 9.81 -6.00
N PRO A 168 14.96 11.03 -5.61
CA PRO A 168 15.90 11.95 -4.98
C PRO A 168 16.20 11.52 -3.54
N VAL A 169 17.49 11.44 -3.18
CA VAL A 169 17.91 11.21 -1.80
C VAL A 169 18.16 12.55 -1.11
N THR A 170 17.29 12.87 -0.16
CA THR A 170 17.28 14.13 0.59
C THR A 170 17.14 13.84 2.09
N SER A 171 17.52 14.79 2.95
CA SER A 171 17.23 14.68 4.40
C SER A 171 15.73 14.86 4.70
N SER A 172 15.06 15.68 3.89
CA SER A 172 13.69 16.15 4.04
C SER A 172 13.21 16.78 2.75
N PHE A 173 11.89 16.94 2.60
CA PHE A 173 11.34 17.50 1.37
C PHE A 173 11.78 18.97 1.19
N GLY A 174 12.08 19.37 -0.03
CA GLY A 174 12.57 20.72 -0.35
C GLY A 174 14.03 20.98 0.02
N MET A 175 14.72 20.05 0.68
CA MET A 175 16.17 20.15 0.88
C MET A 175 16.95 19.73 -0.37
N PRO A 176 18.21 20.17 -0.53
CA PRO A 176 19.03 19.78 -1.66
C PRO A 176 19.12 18.26 -1.82
N THR A 177 18.95 17.80 -3.05
CA THR A 177 19.20 16.41 -3.43
C THR A 177 20.69 16.11 -3.30
N LEU A 178 21.04 15.15 -2.45
CA LEU A 178 22.44 14.77 -2.19
C LEU A 178 22.96 13.78 -3.22
N PHE A 179 22.08 12.95 -3.78
CA PHE A 179 22.26 12.08 -4.94
C PHE A 179 20.91 11.46 -5.32
N SER A 180 20.86 10.66 -6.38
CA SER A 180 19.66 9.94 -6.81
C SER A 180 19.84 8.44 -6.66
N LEU A 181 18.77 7.73 -6.31
CA LEU A 181 18.78 6.29 -6.05
C LEU A 181 17.68 5.60 -6.86
N GLU A 182 17.98 4.43 -7.44
CA GLU A 182 16.98 3.61 -8.11
C GLU A 182 15.79 3.31 -7.18
N ARG A 183 14.57 3.51 -7.67
CA ARG A 183 13.30 3.39 -6.92
C ARG A 183 13.18 2.07 -6.18
N ALA A 184 13.59 0.95 -6.80
CA ALA A 184 13.54 -0.36 -6.15
C ALA A 184 14.43 -0.46 -4.89
N ALA A 185 15.53 0.30 -4.84
CA ALA A 185 16.46 0.32 -3.72
C ALA A 185 16.01 1.24 -2.57
N ALA A 186 15.11 2.19 -2.82
CA ALA A 186 14.62 3.14 -1.81
C ALA A 186 14.25 2.52 -0.45
N PRO A 187 13.46 1.43 -0.38
CA PRO A 187 13.14 0.79 0.90
C PRO A 187 14.35 0.14 1.60
N TYR A 188 15.34 -0.37 0.86
CA TYR A 188 16.52 -1.03 1.46
C TYR A 188 17.49 -0.03 2.08
N PHE A 189 17.56 1.17 1.50
CA PHE A 189 18.30 2.30 2.06
C PHE A 189 17.46 3.13 3.05
N GLY A 190 16.17 2.80 3.21
CA GLY A 190 15.24 3.48 4.09
C GLY A 190 15.13 4.97 3.84
N ILE A 191 15.33 5.41 2.59
CA ILE A 191 15.20 6.82 2.24
C ILE A 191 13.74 7.26 2.32
N LYS A 192 13.50 8.57 2.44
CA LYS A 192 12.16 9.11 2.24
C LYS A 192 11.79 9.00 0.77
N ALA A 193 10.60 8.49 0.49
CA ALA A 193 10.00 8.49 -0.84
C ALA A 193 8.80 9.43 -0.86
N TYR A 194 8.63 10.14 -1.98
CA TYR A 194 7.52 11.06 -2.17
C TYR A 194 6.66 10.59 -3.34
N GLY A 195 5.38 10.96 -3.33
CA GLY A 195 4.45 10.71 -4.42
C GLY A 195 3.36 11.76 -4.46
N VAL A 196 2.67 11.84 -5.60
CA VAL A 196 1.50 12.70 -5.81
C VAL A 196 0.29 11.83 -6.05
N HIS A 197 -0.81 12.15 -5.37
CA HIS A 197 -2.05 11.40 -5.45
C HIS A 197 -3.20 12.38 -5.60
N MET A 198 -4.12 12.12 -6.54
CA MET A 198 -5.20 13.04 -6.85
C MET A 198 -6.57 12.37 -6.76
N ASN A 199 -7.45 12.98 -5.96
CA ASN A 199 -8.86 12.64 -5.89
C ASN A 199 -9.59 13.35 -7.04
N GLY A 200 -9.82 12.61 -8.13
CA GLY A 200 -10.62 13.09 -9.25
C GLY A 200 -12.10 12.87 -8.96
N TYR A 201 -12.83 13.94 -8.69
CA TYR A 201 -14.23 13.84 -8.29
C TYR A 201 -15.16 14.64 -9.20
N VAL A 202 -16.44 14.27 -9.20
CA VAL A 202 -17.51 15.00 -9.88
C VAL A 202 -18.58 15.32 -8.85
N ASP A 203 -19.09 16.54 -8.84
CA ASP A 203 -20.26 16.92 -8.06
C ASP A 203 -21.52 16.85 -8.93
N ARG A 204 -22.50 16.02 -8.52
CA ARG A 204 -23.79 15.86 -9.20
C ARG A 204 -24.89 16.13 -8.20
N ASN A 205 -25.61 17.23 -8.37
CA ASN A 205 -26.75 17.57 -7.51
C ASN A 205 -26.42 17.55 -6.00
N LYS A 206 -25.24 18.05 -5.60
CA LYS A 206 -24.72 18.05 -4.21
C LYS A 206 -24.28 16.69 -3.69
N GLU A 207 -24.18 15.68 -4.54
CA GLU A 207 -23.57 14.40 -4.22
C GLU A 207 -22.23 14.30 -4.95
N LYS A 208 -21.16 13.97 -4.22
CA LYS A 208 -19.83 13.78 -4.79
C LYS A 208 -19.62 12.32 -5.18
N PHE A 209 -18.99 12.15 -6.33
CA PHE A 209 -18.57 10.88 -6.87
C PHE A 209 -17.06 10.92 -7.10
N LEU A 210 -16.35 9.84 -6.78
CA LEU A 210 -14.94 9.68 -7.10
C LEU A 210 -14.79 8.78 -8.32
N TRP A 211 -13.91 9.19 -9.23
CA TRP A 211 -13.37 8.28 -10.23
C TRP A 211 -12.35 7.36 -9.57
N VAL A 212 -12.57 6.07 -9.72
CA VAL A 212 -11.75 4.99 -9.16
C VAL A 212 -11.16 4.20 -10.31
N GLY A 213 -9.83 4.07 -10.32
CA GLY A 213 -9.12 3.19 -11.24
C GLY A 213 -9.05 1.77 -10.69
N LYS A 214 -9.10 0.77 -11.57
CA LYS A 214 -8.67 -0.61 -11.27
C LYS A 214 -7.38 -0.85 -12.01
N ARG A 215 -6.30 -1.15 -11.28
CA ARG A 215 -4.94 -1.32 -11.81
C ARG A 215 -4.91 -2.44 -12.85
N SER A 216 -4.06 -2.28 -13.87
CA SER A 216 -3.82 -3.33 -14.84
C SER A 216 -3.32 -4.61 -14.16
N ASP A 217 -3.74 -5.78 -14.64
CA ASP A 217 -3.24 -7.07 -14.13
C ASP A 217 -1.75 -7.28 -14.45
N MET A 218 -1.20 -6.48 -15.37
CA MET A 218 0.22 -6.48 -15.74
C MET A 218 1.08 -5.64 -14.77
N LYS A 219 0.47 -4.90 -13.82
CA LYS A 219 1.23 -4.11 -12.86
C LYS A 219 2.09 -5.02 -11.99
N PRO A 220 3.37 -4.71 -11.80
CA PRO A 220 4.27 -5.54 -11.02
C PRO A 220 4.01 -5.48 -9.49
N THR A 221 3.23 -4.48 -9.06
CA THR A 221 2.78 -4.36 -7.67
C THR A 221 1.27 -4.11 -7.65
N TYR A 222 0.57 -4.83 -6.77
CA TYR A 222 -0.88 -4.72 -6.59
C TYR A 222 -1.68 -4.82 -7.90
N PRO A 223 -1.43 -5.85 -8.75
CA PRO A 223 -2.21 -6.04 -9.99
C PRO A 223 -3.69 -6.23 -9.68
N GLY A 224 -4.56 -5.64 -10.51
CA GLY A 224 -6.02 -5.79 -10.39
C GLY A 224 -6.67 -5.11 -9.18
N MET A 225 -5.92 -4.47 -8.28
CA MET A 225 -6.47 -3.76 -7.12
C MET A 225 -7.06 -2.40 -7.53
N LEU A 226 -7.98 -1.86 -6.73
CA LEU A 226 -8.49 -0.49 -6.89
C LEU A 226 -7.40 0.53 -6.50
N ASP A 227 -7.38 1.67 -7.17
CA ASP A 227 -6.45 2.78 -6.95
C ASP A 227 -7.18 4.12 -7.15
N HIS A 228 -6.46 5.24 -6.95
CA HIS A 228 -6.97 6.55 -7.36
C HIS A 228 -7.19 6.64 -8.86
N LEU A 229 -7.82 7.74 -9.28
CA LEU A 229 -7.80 8.12 -10.69
C LEU A 229 -6.38 8.37 -11.20
N VAL A 230 -5.55 9.06 -10.42
CA VAL A 230 -4.13 9.36 -10.74
C VAL A 230 -3.27 9.25 -9.49
N ALA A 231 -2.17 8.49 -9.56
CA ALA A 231 -1.19 8.38 -8.47
C ALA A 231 0.22 7.95 -8.95
N GLY A 232 1.19 8.86 -8.85
CA GLY A 232 2.58 8.62 -9.26
C GLY A 232 3.60 8.75 -8.12
N GLY A 233 4.70 8.01 -8.22
CA GLY A 233 5.92 8.32 -7.45
C GLY A 233 6.48 9.67 -7.88
N LEU A 234 7.23 10.38 -7.03
CA LEU A 234 7.87 11.65 -7.38
C LEU A 234 9.34 11.39 -7.77
N PRO A 235 9.67 11.32 -9.08
CA PRO A 235 11.02 11.08 -9.51
C PRO A 235 11.92 12.31 -9.31
N HIS A 236 13.21 12.10 -9.46
CA HIS A 236 14.20 13.17 -9.40
C HIS A 236 13.97 14.20 -10.53
N GLY A 237 14.11 15.49 -10.21
CA GLY A 237 14.16 16.57 -11.20
C GLY A 237 12.81 17.11 -11.67
N ILE A 238 11.69 16.63 -11.14
CA ILE A 238 10.34 17.13 -11.44
C ILE A 238 9.67 17.71 -10.19
N SER A 239 8.85 18.76 -10.37
CA SER A 239 8.04 19.31 -9.28
C SER A 239 6.80 18.45 -9.04
N CYS A 240 6.17 18.55 -7.86
CA CYS A 240 4.93 17.82 -7.59
C CYS A 240 3.81 18.18 -8.59
N GLN A 241 3.67 19.45 -8.96
CA GLN A 241 2.64 19.88 -9.91
C GLN A 241 2.90 19.31 -11.32
N GLU A 242 4.13 19.40 -11.80
CA GLU A 242 4.47 18.89 -13.14
C GLU A 242 4.35 17.37 -13.19
N ASN A 243 4.74 16.67 -12.12
CA ASN A 243 4.55 15.23 -12.01
C ASN A 243 3.07 14.87 -12.00
N LEU A 244 2.24 15.59 -11.24
CA LEU A 244 0.80 15.36 -11.25
C LEU A 244 0.20 15.54 -12.64
N VAL A 245 0.60 16.58 -13.39
CA VAL A 245 0.11 16.83 -14.75
C VAL A 245 0.54 15.71 -15.71
N LYS A 246 1.78 15.24 -15.63
CA LYS A 246 2.28 14.09 -16.40
C LYS A 246 1.41 12.84 -16.12
N GLU A 247 1.28 12.47 -14.85
CA GLU A 247 0.53 11.27 -14.44
C GLU A 247 -0.98 11.39 -14.79
N CYS A 248 -1.53 12.61 -14.76
CA CYS A 248 -2.90 12.88 -15.21
C CYS A 248 -3.12 12.53 -16.68
N GLU A 249 -2.15 12.85 -17.54
CA GLU A 249 -2.21 12.53 -18.97
C GLU A 249 -2.00 11.03 -19.20
N GLU A 250 -0.97 10.43 -18.62
CA GLU A 250 -0.59 9.03 -18.83
C GLU A 250 -1.62 8.04 -18.27
N GLU A 251 -2.03 8.20 -17.00
CA GLU A 251 -2.88 7.20 -16.35
C GLU A 251 -4.36 7.38 -16.69
N ALA A 252 -4.83 8.60 -16.94
CA ALA A 252 -6.26 8.92 -17.02
C ALA A 252 -6.67 9.78 -18.23
N GLY A 253 -5.74 10.16 -19.11
CA GLY A 253 -6.04 10.94 -20.30
C GLY A 253 -6.60 12.33 -19.97
N ILE A 254 -6.24 12.88 -18.82
CA ILE A 254 -6.67 14.20 -18.36
C ILE A 254 -5.73 15.25 -18.97
N PRO A 255 -6.20 16.09 -19.91
CA PRO A 255 -5.35 17.08 -20.56
C PRO A 255 -4.93 18.19 -19.57
N ARG A 256 -3.77 18.81 -19.84
CA ARG A 256 -3.18 19.87 -19.00
C ARG A 256 -4.16 21.00 -18.64
N ASN A 257 -5.00 21.44 -19.57
CA ASN A 257 -5.99 22.49 -19.29
C ASN A 257 -7.02 22.12 -18.21
N ILE A 258 -7.21 20.82 -17.94
CA ILE A 258 -8.03 20.31 -16.84
C ILE A 258 -7.17 20.07 -15.60
N SER A 259 -6.03 19.40 -15.73
CA SER A 259 -5.17 19.02 -14.59
C SER A 259 -4.48 20.21 -13.91
N ASP A 260 -4.25 21.32 -14.61
CA ASP A 260 -3.75 22.58 -14.04
C ASP A 260 -4.68 23.19 -12.98
N ARG A 261 -5.96 22.74 -12.93
CA ARG A 261 -6.93 23.18 -11.91
C ARG A 261 -6.87 22.37 -10.62
N ALA A 262 -6.04 21.33 -10.57
CA ALA A 262 -5.89 20.51 -9.38
C ALA A 262 -5.33 21.36 -8.23
N ILE A 263 -5.93 21.24 -7.05
CA ILE A 263 -5.53 21.99 -5.86
C ILE A 263 -4.79 21.08 -4.90
N SER A 264 -3.68 21.55 -4.33
CA SER A 264 -3.02 20.85 -3.23
C SER A 264 -3.84 20.99 -1.95
N VAL A 265 -4.09 19.87 -1.27
CA VAL A 265 -5.01 19.79 -0.11
C VAL A 265 -4.35 19.18 1.13
N GLY A 266 -3.04 18.95 1.08
CA GLY A 266 -2.25 18.45 2.19
C GLY A 266 -1.37 17.28 1.79
N ALA A 267 -1.03 16.45 2.76
CA ALA A 267 -0.28 15.22 2.55
C ALA A 267 -0.69 14.17 3.59
N VAL A 268 -0.41 12.91 3.31
CA VAL A 268 -0.45 11.81 4.29
C VAL A 268 0.92 11.14 4.34
N SER A 269 1.26 10.50 5.45
CA SER A 269 2.52 9.79 5.60
C SER A 269 2.35 8.47 6.32
N TYR A 270 3.15 7.49 5.92
CA TYR A 270 3.15 6.17 6.53
C TYR A 270 4.56 5.58 6.55
N MET A 271 4.71 4.55 7.38
CA MET A 271 5.94 3.80 7.46
C MET A 271 5.71 2.30 7.54
N ASP A 272 6.39 1.53 6.71
CA ASP A 272 6.22 0.07 6.67
C ASP A 272 7.59 -0.60 6.76
N ILE A 273 7.76 -1.46 7.75
CA ILE A 273 8.96 -2.28 7.90
C ILE A 273 8.62 -3.73 7.57
N ASP A 274 9.36 -4.30 6.64
CA ASP A 274 9.19 -5.68 6.18
C ASP A 274 10.55 -6.30 5.80
N GLY A 275 11.10 -7.12 6.71
CA GLY A 275 12.45 -7.65 6.60
C GLY A 275 13.49 -6.52 6.53
N TYR A 276 14.32 -6.52 5.49
CA TYR A 276 15.37 -5.50 5.29
C TYR A 276 14.85 -4.14 4.80
N ARG A 277 13.55 -4.04 4.54
CA ARG A 277 12.95 -2.87 3.90
C ARG A 277 12.32 -1.98 4.95
N TYR A 278 12.62 -0.68 4.85
CA TYR A 278 11.98 0.36 5.62
C TYR A 278 11.42 1.42 4.68
N LYS A 279 10.12 1.34 4.40
CA LYS A 279 9.38 2.36 3.64
C LYS A 279 9.04 3.54 4.53
N ARG A 280 9.24 4.75 3.99
CA ARG A 280 9.01 6.03 4.67
C ARG A 280 8.45 6.99 3.64
N ASP A 281 7.15 6.83 3.38
CA ASP A 281 6.52 7.46 2.22
C ASP A 281 5.68 8.66 2.68
N VAL A 282 5.75 9.74 1.90
CA VAL A 282 4.88 10.92 2.01
C VAL A 282 4.15 11.09 0.69
N LEU A 283 2.81 11.12 0.76
CA LEU A 283 1.95 11.28 -0.41
C LEU A 283 1.33 12.67 -0.37
N PHE A 284 1.69 13.52 -1.32
CA PHE A 284 1.07 14.83 -1.51
C PHE A 284 -0.31 14.66 -2.13
N CYS A 285 -1.32 15.17 -1.45
CA CYS A 285 -2.72 15.00 -1.81
C CYS A 285 -3.18 16.20 -2.65
N TYR A 286 -3.88 15.89 -3.74
CA TYR A 286 -4.52 16.85 -4.61
C TYR A 286 -6.00 16.49 -4.78
N ASP A 287 -6.82 17.51 -5.02
CA ASP A 287 -8.21 17.33 -5.42
C ASP A 287 -8.42 18.01 -6.77
N LEU A 288 -9.20 17.37 -7.65
CA LEU A 288 -9.58 17.93 -8.94
C LEU A 288 -11.05 17.63 -9.19
N GLU A 289 -11.86 18.69 -9.26
CA GLU A 289 -13.25 18.58 -9.72
C GLU A 289 -13.26 18.46 -11.24
N LEU A 290 -13.66 17.30 -11.76
CA LEU A 290 -13.70 17.00 -13.18
C LEU A 290 -15.02 17.44 -13.81
N PRO A 291 -15.03 17.80 -15.12
CA PRO A 291 -16.27 18.01 -15.86
C PRO A 291 -17.19 16.78 -15.76
N VAL A 292 -18.50 17.02 -15.64
CA VAL A 292 -19.50 15.95 -15.46
C VAL A 292 -19.54 14.93 -16.60
N ASP A 293 -19.12 15.35 -17.79
CA ASP A 293 -19.03 14.62 -19.05
C ASP A 293 -17.62 14.06 -19.33
N PHE A 294 -16.64 14.35 -18.49
CA PHE A 294 -15.31 13.78 -18.61
C PHE A 294 -15.33 12.27 -18.33
N ASN A 295 -14.70 11.50 -19.22
CA ASN A 295 -14.51 10.06 -19.04
C ASN A 295 -13.02 9.74 -19.18
N PRO A 296 -12.36 9.23 -18.12
CA PRO A 296 -10.94 8.93 -18.15
C PRO A 296 -10.61 7.83 -19.16
N LYS A 297 -9.39 7.90 -19.68
CA LYS A 297 -8.84 6.93 -20.62
C LYS A 297 -7.45 6.55 -20.16
N ASN A 298 -7.15 5.27 -20.19
CA ASN A 298 -5.79 4.82 -19.95
C ASN A 298 -4.96 5.06 -21.22
N GLU A 299 -3.86 5.80 -21.12
CA GLU A 299 -2.98 6.12 -22.25
C GLU A 299 -1.66 5.31 -22.22
N ASP A 300 -1.24 4.79 -21.08
CA ASP A 300 0.08 4.15 -20.88
C ASP A 300 0.04 2.64 -20.59
N GLY A 301 -1.13 2.07 -20.36
CA GLY A 301 -1.32 0.65 -20.05
C GLY A 301 -1.35 0.31 -18.55
N GLU A 302 -1.23 1.29 -17.66
CA GLU A 302 -1.11 1.08 -16.21
C GLU A 302 -2.45 0.83 -15.51
N VAL A 303 -3.56 1.30 -16.10
CA VAL A 303 -4.92 1.15 -15.55
C VAL A 303 -5.80 0.22 -16.40
N GLY A 304 -6.36 -0.83 -15.80
CA GLY A 304 -7.22 -1.77 -16.51
C GLY A 304 -8.60 -1.21 -16.85
N SER A 305 -9.21 -0.44 -15.94
CA SER A 305 -10.54 0.17 -16.16
C SER A 305 -10.89 1.23 -15.11
N PHE A 306 -11.93 2.02 -15.36
CA PHE A 306 -12.43 3.05 -14.44
C PHE A 306 -13.91 2.88 -14.09
N ARG A 307 -14.28 3.33 -12.89
CA ARG A 307 -15.67 3.53 -12.48
C ARG A 307 -15.83 4.82 -11.69
N LEU A 308 -16.93 5.51 -11.94
CA LEU A 308 -17.39 6.65 -11.14
C LEU A 308 -18.30 6.12 -10.04
N ILE A 309 -17.92 6.33 -8.77
CA ILE A 309 -18.58 5.71 -7.60
C ILE A 309 -18.95 6.82 -6.58
N PRO A 310 -20.16 6.80 -5.98
CA PRO A 310 -20.50 7.72 -4.89
C PRO A 310 -19.46 7.68 -3.76
N VAL A 311 -19.11 8.82 -3.18
CA VAL A 311 -18.10 8.86 -2.10
C VAL A 311 -18.51 8.00 -0.90
N SER A 312 -19.80 7.95 -0.57
CA SER A 312 -20.35 7.08 0.49
C SER A 312 -20.04 5.59 0.23
N HIS A 313 -20.19 5.16 -1.02
CA HIS A 313 -19.90 3.81 -1.50
C HIS A 313 -18.40 3.51 -1.48
N VAL A 314 -17.56 4.45 -1.93
CA VAL A 314 -16.09 4.34 -1.82
C VAL A 314 -15.67 4.08 -0.37
N ALA A 315 -16.25 4.85 0.55
CA ALA A 315 -15.97 4.70 1.97
C ALA A 315 -16.43 3.33 2.52
N ASN A 316 -17.59 2.80 2.08
CA ASN A 316 -18.04 1.44 2.43
C ASN A 316 -17.06 0.37 1.95
N ILE A 317 -16.55 0.49 0.71
CA ILE A 317 -15.60 -0.45 0.13
C ILE A 317 -14.31 -0.49 0.96
N ILE A 318 -13.77 0.68 1.34
CA ILE A 318 -12.53 0.78 2.13
C ILE A 318 -12.73 0.20 3.53
N GLU A 319 -13.89 0.44 4.16
CA GLU A 319 -14.18 -0.05 5.50
C GLU A 319 -14.24 -1.59 5.55
N ARG A 320 -14.84 -2.20 4.51
CA ARG A 320 -15.26 -3.60 4.51
C ARG A 320 -14.31 -4.55 3.80
N THR A 321 -13.50 -4.06 2.86
CA THR A 321 -12.71 -4.92 1.97
C THR A 321 -11.22 -4.57 1.99
N GLU A 322 -10.45 -5.37 1.26
CA GLU A 322 -9.04 -5.09 0.94
C GLU A 322 -8.87 -4.86 -0.57
N PHE A 323 -9.92 -4.42 -1.28
CA PHE A 323 -9.90 -4.26 -2.74
C PHE A 323 -8.97 -3.14 -3.21
N TYR A 324 -8.80 -2.08 -2.40
CA TYR A 324 -7.89 -0.99 -2.69
C TYR A 324 -6.44 -1.37 -2.40
N LYS A 325 -5.53 -0.95 -3.29
CA LYS A 325 -4.10 -0.86 -3.00
C LYS A 325 -3.92 -0.15 -1.66
N PRO A 326 -3.09 -0.65 -0.73
CA PRO A 326 -3.15 -0.18 0.66
C PRO A 326 -2.97 1.34 0.83
N ASN A 327 -1.94 1.93 0.23
CA ASN A 327 -1.58 3.32 0.49
C ASN A 327 -2.55 4.36 -0.12
N CYS A 328 -3.32 4.00 -1.15
CA CYS A 328 -4.29 4.93 -1.71
C CYS A 328 -5.47 5.16 -0.76
N THR A 329 -5.80 4.18 0.08
CA THR A 329 -6.86 4.33 1.10
C THR A 329 -6.57 5.47 2.07
N LEU A 330 -5.29 5.75 2.38
CA LEU A 330 -4.93 6.84 3.28
C LEU A 330 -5.35 8.22 2.74
N VAL A 331 -5.13 8.43 1.44
CA VAL A 331 -5.48 9.69 0.76
C VAL A 331 -6.99 9.83 0.59
N ILE A 332 -7.69 8.73 0.32
CA ILE A 332 -9.17 8.74 0.26
C ILE A 332 -9.75 9.01 1.65
N ILE A 333 -9.20 8.43 2.73
CA ILE A 333 -9.66 8.73 4.10
C ILE A 333 -9.42 10.21 4.42
N ASP A 334 -8.27 10.78 4.04
CA ASP A 334 -8.02 12.22 4.17
C ASP A 334 -9.06 13.06 3.39
N PHE A 335 -9.45 12.64 2.18
CA PHE A 335 -10.55 13.24 1.43
C PHE A 335 -11.88 13.16 2.20
N LEU A 336 -12.21 12.02 2.81
CA LEU A 336 -13.43 11.87 3.62
C LEU A 336 -13.47 12.84 4.81
N PHE A 337 -12.34 13.07 5.47
CA PHE A 337 -12.23 14.11 6.52
C PHE A 337 -12.48 15.51 5.96
N ARG A 338 -11.75 15.90 4.91
CA ARG A 338 -11.80 17.26 4.36
C ARG A 338 -13.16 17.62 3.75
N HIS A 339 -13.89 16.62 3.23
CA HIS A 339 -15.21 16.81 2.61
C HIS A 339 -16.39 16.49 3.53
N GLY A 340 -16.14 16.22 4.83
CA GLY A 340 -17.19 16.10 5.84
C GLY A 340 -17.94 14.77 5.89
N TYR A 341 -17.37 13.70 5.30
CA TYR A 341 -17.91 12.35 5.38
C TYR A 341 -17.51 11.60 6.66
N ILE A 342 -16.47 12.10 7.34
CA ILE A 342 -16.07 11.70 8.69
C ILE A 342 -16.17 12.95 9.55
N THR A 343 -16.90 12.84 10.67
CA THR A 343 -17.29 13.96 11.53
C THR A 343 -16.71 13.81 12.94
N PRO A 344 -16.48 14.90 13.69
CA PRO A 344 -15.95 14.83 15.06
C PRO A 344 -16.78 13.96 16.03
N ASP A 345 -18.05 13.69 15.72
CA ASP A 345 -18.93 12.83 16.51
C ASP A 345 -18.67 11.33 16.29
N ASP A 346 -17.89 10.96 15.26
CA ASP A 346 -17.49 9.58 15.00
C ASP A 346 -16.45 9.10 16.02
N TYR A 347 -16.73 7.97 16.68
CA TYR A 347 -15.84 7.42 17.69
C TYR A 347 -14.50 7.01 17.07
N GLY A 348 -13.40 7.58 17.59
CA GLY A 348 -12.05 7.37 17.07
C GLY A 348 -11.59 8.42 16.04
N TYR A 349 -12.35 9.50 15.82
CA TYR A 349 -12.02 10.57 14.88
C TYR A 349 -10.56 11.06 15.00
N LEU A 350 -10.14 11.45 16.22
CA LEU A 350 -8.79 11.98 16.46
C LEU A 350 -7.70 10.92 16.32
N GLU A 351 -7.97 9.66 16.70
CA GLU A 351 -7.04 8.54 16.50
C GLU A 351 -6.79 8.33 15.00
N LEU A 352 -7.87 8.27 14.21
CA LEU A 352 -7.79 8.07 12.78
C LEU A 352 -7.08 9.25 12.10
N LEU A 353 -7.45 10.49 12.45
CA LEU A 353 -6.83 11.70 11.90
C LEU A 353 -5.31 11.73 12.17
N GLN A 354 -4.90 11.43 13.40
CA GLN A 354 -3.49 11.37 13.77
C GLN A 354 -2.76 10.24 13.00
N SER A 355 -3.41 9.09 12.82
CA SER A 355 -2.79 7.92 12.19
C SER A 355 -2.39 8.15 10.72
N LEU A 356 -3.04 9.10 10.02
CA LEU A 356 -2.71 9.51 8.64
C LEU A 356 -1.38 10.28 8.52
N ARG A 357 -0.75 10.64 9.65
CA ARG A 357 0.52 11.38 9.72
C ARG A 357 1.57 10.59 10.49
N SER A 358 1.78 9.35 10.06
CA SER A 358 2.73 8.45 10.72
C SER A 358 4.17 8.69 10.24
N GLY A 359 5.13 8.60 11.16
CA GLY A 359 6.55 8.81 10.89
C GLY A 359 6.97 10.29 10.77
N ASN A 360 8.26 10.52 10.48
CA ASN A 360 8.77 11.87 10.24
C ASN A 360 8.50 12.26 8.77
N CYS A 361 7.53 13.15 8.58
CA CYS A 361 7.11 13.72 7.30
C CYS A 361 7.82 15.02 6.90
N SER A 362 8.66 15.58 7.80
CA SER A 362 9.38 16.85 7.56
C SER A 362 10.55 16.70 6.62
#